data_AF-A0A179C452-F1
#
_entry.id   AF-A0A179C452-F1
#
_cell.length_a   1.000
_cell.length_b   1.000
_cell.length_c   1.000
_cell.angle_alpha   90.00
_cell.angle_beta   90.00
_cell.angle_gamma   90.00
#
_symmetry.space_group_name_H-M   'P 1'
#
loop_
_entity.id
_entity.type
_entity.pdbx_description
1 polymer ?
#
loop_
_entity_poly.entity_id
_entity_poly.type
_entity_poly.pdbx_seq_one_letter_code
_entity_poly.pdbx_strand_id
1 'polypeptide(L)' 'MSFKIKNKALLLFINFLPFTLIALGLISFIVGSYLINPILGTFILGVALIVIGLMIIPIKVEGDGN' A
#
# COMPACT_ATOMS: atom_id res chain seq x y z
N MET A 1 -8.06 -13.37 -26.30
CA MET A 1 -9.49 -13.46 -25.91
C MET A 1 -9.80 -12.27 -25.02
N SER A 2 -10.53 -11.26 -25.52
CA SER A 2 -10.81 -10.03 -24.76
C SER A 2 -11.97 -10.29 -23.79
N PHE A 3 -11.67 -10.42 -22.50
CA PHE A 3 -12.66 -10.60 -21.45
C PHE A 3 -13.40 -9.26 -21.25
N LYS A 4 -14.50 -9.05 -21.98
CA LYS A 4 -15.38 -7.89 -21.75
C LYS A 4 -16.17 -8.11 -20.46
N ILE A 5 -15.62 -7.63 -19.34
CA ILE A 5 -16.30 -7.62 -18.05
C ILE A 5 -17.46 -6.62 -18.14
N LYS A 6 -18.68 -7.12 -18.35
CA LYS A 6 -19.91 -6.31 -18.43
C LYS A 6 -20.37 -5.77 -17.07
N ASN A 7 -19.91 -6.38 -15.98
CA ASN A 7 -20.46 -6.14 -14.65
C ASN A 7 -19.59 -5.13 -13.88
N LYS A 8 -20.10 -3.92 -13.65
CA LYS A 8 -19.38 -2.81 -12.97
C LYS A 8 -18.80 -3.24 -11.61
N ALA A 9 -19.54 -4.06 -10.86
CA ALA A 9 -19.11 -4.57 -9.56
C ALA A 9 -17.89 -5.50 -9.66
N LEU A 10 -17.85 -6.38 -10.69
CA LEU A 10 -16.73 -7.29 -10.91
C LEU A 10 -15.47 -6.51 -11.33
N LEU A 11 -15.64 -5.44 -12.11
CA LEU A 11 -14.55 -4.59 -12.56
C LEU A 11 -13.94 -3.81 -11.38
N LEU A 12 -14.77 -3.29 -10.48
CA LEU A 12 -14.34 -2.69 -9.21
C LEU A 12 -13.61 -3.69 -8.32
N PHE A 13 -14.14 -4.91 -8.17
CA PHE A 13 -13.52 -5.95 -7.35
C PHE A 13 -12.13 -6.34 -7.88
N ILE A 14 -12.00 -6.57 -9.18
CA ILE A 14 -10.71 -6.90 -9.81
C ILE A 14 -9.71 -5.74 -9.66
N ASN A 15 -10.18 -4.49 -9.70
CA ASN A 15 -9.31 -3.33 -9.48
C ASN A 15 -8.86 -3.20 -8.01
N PHE A 16 -9.70 -3.58 -7.06
CA PHE A 16 -9.39 -3.53 -5.62
C PHE A 16 -8.60 -4.73 -5.11
N LEU A 17 -8.72 -5.87 -5.80
CA LEU A 17 -8.04 -7.12 -5.48
C LEU A 17 -6.51 -6.95 -5.31
N PRO A 18 -5.76 -6.35 -6.27
CA PRO A 18 -4.32 -6.22 -6.12
C PRO A 18 -3.93 -5.35 -4.93
N PHE A 19 -4.65 -4.25 -4.70
CA PHE A 19 -4.41 -3.37 -3.55
C PHE A 19 -4.61 -4.11 -2.22
N THR A 20 -5.70 -4.89 -2.14
CA THR A 20 -6.03 -5.66 -0.94
C THR A 20 -4.98 -6.75 -0.67
N LEU A 21 -4.51 -7.44 -1.72
CA LEU A 21 -3.46 -8.45 -1.60
C LEU A 21 -2.12 -7.85 -1.15
N ILE A 22 -1.74 -6.68 -1.67
CA ILE A 22 -0.52 -5.98 -1.25
C ILE A 22 -0.62 -5.58 0.22
N ALA A 23 -1.76 -5.01 0.64
CA ALA A 23 -1.99 -4.63 2.04
C ALA A 23 -1.91 -5.84 2.98
N LEU A 24 -2.55 -6.96 2.62
CA LEU A 24 -2.48 -8.22 3.36
C LEU A 24 -1.04 -8.75 3.45
N GLY A 25 -0.29 -8.72 2.34
CA GLY A 25 1.10 -9.15 2.31
C GLY A 25 2.00 -8.31 3.24
N LEU A 26 1.83 -6.99 3.23
CA LEU A 26 2.55 -6.07 4.13
C LEU A 26 2.25 -6.34 5.60
N ILE A 27 0.98 -6.50 5.95
CA ILE A 27 0.57 -6.81 7.33
C ILE A 27 1.16 -8.15 7.76
N SER A 28 1.05 -9.18 6.92
CA SER A 28 1.61 -10.51 7.22
C SER A 28 3.12 -10.47 7.40
N PHE A 29 3.83 -9.66 6.61
CA PHE A 29 5.28 -9.49 6.72
C PHE A 29 5.67 -8.82 8.05
N ILE A 30 4.97 -7.74 8.42
CA ILE A 30 5.16 -7.05 9.69
C ILE A 30 4.92 -8.02 10.86
N VAL A 31 3.78 -8.70 10.88
CA VAL A 31 3.45 -9.65 11.96
C VAL A 31 4.46 -10.80 12.02
N GLY A 32 4.84 -11.37 10.87
CA GLY A 32 5.85 -12.42 10.79
C GLY A 32 7.20 -11.98 11.34
N SER A 33 7.61 -10.73 11.08
CA SER A 33 8.86 -10.19 11.62
C SER A 33 8.83 -9.99 13.14
N TYR A 34 7.68 -9.60 13.72
CA TYR A 34 7.51 -9.51 15.18
C TYR A 34 7.60 -10.88 15.89
N LEU A 35 7.13 -11.94 15.23
CA LEU A 35 7.21 -13.31 15.78
C LEU A 35 8.64 -13.85 15.82
N ILE A 36 9.51 -13.40 14.90
CA ILE A 36 10.92 -13.81 14.87
C ILE A 36 11.73 -12.98 15.87
N ASN A 37 11.62 -11.66 15.79
CA ASN A 37 12.33 -10.76 16.69
C ASN A 37 11.57 -9.43 16.82
N PRO A 38 11.15 -9.04 18.03
CA PRO A 38 10.38 -7.81 18.23
C PRO A 38 11.13 -6.54 17.81
N ILE A 39 12.46 -6.53 17.91
CA ILE A 39 13.29 -5.39 17.47
C ILE A 39 13.22 -5.25 15.93
N LEU A 40 13.30 -6.38 15.21
CA LEU A 40 13.23 -6.39 13.75
C LEU A 40 11.84 -5.97 13.25
N GLY A 41 10.77 -6.47 13.91
CA GLY A 41 9.40 -6.07 13.57
C GLY A 41 9.13 -4.58 13.81
N THR A 42 9.67 -4.03 14.89
CA THR A 42 9.57 -2.58 15.18
C THR A 42 10.32 -1.76 14.14
N PHE A 43 11.51 -2.21 13.71
CA PHE A 43 12.28 -1.53 12.65
C PHE A 43 11.50 -1.50 11.32
N ILE A 44 10.95 -2.65 10.90
CA ILE A 44 10.17 -2.76 9.65
C ILE A 44 8.90 -1.89 9.72
N LEU A 45 8.20 -1.88 10.86
CA LEU A 45 7.05 -1.01 11.10
C LEU A 45 7.44 0.48 11.00
N GLY A 46 8.56 0.87 11.61
CA GLY A 46 9.07 2.24 11.56
C GLY A 46 9.39 2.69 10.13
N VAL A 47 10.06 1.84 9.34
CA VAL A 47 10.34 2.13 7.93
C VAL A 47 9.04 2.29 7.13
N ALA A 48 8.06 1.40 7.33
CA ALA A 48 6.77 1.49 6.65
C ALA A 48 6.04 2.82 6.96
N LEU A 49 6.06 3.25 8.22
CA LEU A 49 5.46 4.53 8.63
C LEU A 49 6.17 5.74 8.04
N ILE A 50 7.50 5.70 7.94
CA ILE A 50 8.28 6.78 7.30
C ILE A 50 7.95 6.87 5.81
N VAL A 51 7.90 5.74 5.10
CA VAL A 51 7.55 5.72 3.67
C VAL A 51 6.15 6.29 3.44
N ILE A 52 5.18 5.88 4.26
CA ILE A 52 3.81 6.42 4.21
C ILE A 52 3.82 7.92 4.52
N GLY A 53 4.53 8.34 5.56
CA GLY A 53 4.67 9.75 5.93
C GLY A 53 5.24 10.59 4.78
N LEU A 54 6.29 10.13 4.11
CA LEU A 54 6.89 10.78 2.94
C LEU A 54 5.93 10.85 1.74
N MET A 55 5.11 9.82 1.52
CA MET A 55 4.09 9.84 0.46
C MET A 55 2.94 10.83 0.77
N ILE A 56 2.67 11.10 2.05
CA ILE A 56 1.60 12.00 2.48
C ILE A 56 2.07 13.46 2.56
N ILE A 57 3.39 13.73 2.58
CA ILE A 57 3.91 15.11 2.49
C ILE A 57 3.36 15.72 1.20
N PRO A 58 2.51 16.76 1.27
CA PRO A 58 2.02 17.41 0.07
C PRO A 58 3.24 18.01 -0.62
N ILE A 59 3.55 17.51 -1.82
CA ILE A 59 4.41 18.22 -2.75
C ILE A 59 3.68 19.53 -3.00
N LYS A 60 4.17 20.60 -2.37
CA LYS A 60 3.74 21.96 -2.66
C LYS A 60 4.10 22.19 -4.13
N VAL A 61 3.14 21.99 -5.02
CA VAL A 61 3.24 22.45 -6.40
C VAL A 61 3.18 23.97 -6.27
N GLU A 62 4.35 24.58 -6.12
CA GLU A 62 4.55 26.02 -6.26
C GLU A 62 4.04 26.33 -7.67
N GLY A 63 2.82 26.85 -7.74
CA GLY A 63 2.20 27.27 -8.98
C GLY A 63 3.14 28.25 -9.66
N ASP A 64 3.49 27.90 -10.88
CA ASP A 64 4.09 28.75 -11.88
C ASP A 64 3.35 30.09 -11.91
N GLY A 65 4.00 31.09 -11.32
CA GLY A 65 3.54 32.47 -11.24
C GLY A 65 4.59 33.35 -11.88
N ASN A 66 4.77 33.23 -13.19
CA ASN A 66 5.32 34.29 -14.03
C ASN A 66 4.79 34.21 -15.47
#